data_AF-A0A2P1L4J8-F1
#
_entry.id   AF-A0A2P1L4J8-F1
#
_cell.length_a   1.000
_cell.length_b   1.000
_cell.length_c   1.000
_cell.angle_alpha   90.00
_cell.angle_beta   90.00
_cell.angle_gamma   90.00
#
_symmetry.space_group_name_H-M   'P 1'
#
loop_
_entity.id
_entity.type
_entity.pdbx_description
1 polymer ?
#
loop_
_entity_poly.entity_id
_entity_poly.type
_entity_poly.pdbx_seq_one_letter_code
_entity_poly.pdbx_strand_id
1 'polypeptide(L)' 'FFILHFIFPFVALAIVFIHIFFLHIHGSTNPLGYDTPLKIPFYPNLLTLDVKGFNYVLVL' A
#
# COMPACT_ATOMS: atom_id res chain seq x y z
N PHE A 1 -22.76 -0.77 -19.33
CA PHE A 1 -22.51 -0.80 -17.87
C PHE A 1 -21.80 -2.09 -17.44
N PHE A 2 -22.38 -3.28 -17.63
CA PHE A 2 -21.79 -4.58 -17.24
C PHE A 2 -20.32 -4.77 -17.70
N ILE A 3 -20.05 -4.63 -18.99
CA ILE A 3 -18.69 -4.82 -19.55
C ILE A 3 -17.69 -3.85 -18.92
N LEU A 4 -18.09 -2.59 -18.71
CA LEU A 4 -17.25 -1.58 -18.05
C LEU A 4 -16.98 -1.92 -16.58
N HIS A 5 -18.00 -2.35 -15.83
CA HIS A 5 -17.86 -2.71 -14.42
C HIS A 5 -17.02 -3.96 -14.24
N PHE A 6 -17.09 -4.89 -15.19
CA PHE A 6 -16.26 -6.08 -15.18
C PHE A 6 -14.79 -5.76 -15.48
N ILE A 7 -14.49 -4.87 -16.44
CA ILE A 7 -13.10 -4.59 -16.83
C ILE A 7 -12.38 -3.61 -15.89
N PHE A 8 -13.08 -2.63 -15.31
CA PHE A 8 -12.44 -1.60 -14.49
C PHE A 8 -11.67 -2.10 -13.26
N PRO A 9 -12.13 -3.11 -12.49
CA PRO A 9 -11.36 -3.67 -11.39
C PRO A 9 -9.97 -4.19 -11.81
N PHE A 10 -9.85 -4.79 -13.00
CA PHE A 10 -8.57 -5.29 -13.51
C PHE A 10 -7.65 -4.15 -13.98
N VAL A 11 -8.23 -3.11 -14.59
CA VAL A 11 -7.47 -1.89 -14.93
C VAL A 11 -6.96 -1.22 -13.66
N ALA A 12 -7.79 -1.12 -12.62
CA ALA A 12 -7.37 -0.59 -11.32
C ALA A 12 -6.25 -1.42 -10.69
N LEU A 13 -6.34 -2.76 -10.74
CA LEU A 13 -5.28 -3.64 -10.27
C LEU A 13 -3.94 -3.38 -11.00
N ALA A 14 -3.97 -3.20 -12.33
CA ALA A 14 -2.78 -2.86 -13.10
C ALA A 14 -2.17 -1.51 -12.66
N ILE A 15 -3.02 -0.50 -12.41
CA ILE A 15 -2.59 0.80 -11.88
C ILE A 15 -1.96 0.65 -10.48
N VAL A 16 -2.52 -0.19 -9.61
CA VAL A 16 -1.96 -0.48 -8.27
C VAL A 16 -0.55 -1.05 -8.38
N PHE A 17 -0.29 -1.98 -9.31
CA PHE A 17 1.07 -2.51 -9.51
C PHE A 17 2.05 -1.43 -10.00
N ILE A 18 1.64 -0.60 -10.96
CA ILE A 18 2.47 0.52 -11.45
C ILE A 18 2.77 1.50 -10.31
N HIS A 19 1.77 1.82 -9.50
CA HIS A 19 1.92 2.69 -8.34
C HIS A 19 2.91 2.12 -7.32
N ILE A 20 2.76 0.85 -6.94
CA ILE A 20 3.65 0.16 -5.98
C ILE A 20 5.08 0.08 -6.52
N PHE A 21 5.26 -0.11 -7.84
CA PHE A 21 6.58 -0.14 -8.48
C PHE A 21 7.33 1.18 -8.29
N PHE A 22 6.69 2.32 -8.57
CA PHE A 22 7.32 3.63 -8.34
C PHE A 22 7.53 3.93 -6.86
N LEU A 23 6.62 3.49 -5.99
CA LEU A 23 6.79 3.59 -4.54
C LEU A 23 8.02 2.80 -4.07
N HIS A 24 8.30 1.63 -4.63
CA HIS A 24 9.48 0.83 -4.27
C HIS A 24 10.80 1.46 -4.71
N ILE A 25 10.81 2.21 -5.82
CA ILE A 25 12.02 2.89 -6.30
C ILE A 25 12.39 4.06 -5.36
N HIS A 26 11.42 4.88 -4.98
CA HIS A 26 11.67 6.08 -4.16
C HIS A 26 11.62 5.79 -2.65
N GLY A 27 10.87 4.78 -2.23
CA GLY A 27 10.56 4.50 -0.83
C GLY A 27 9.41 5.36 -0.29
N SER A 28 8.92 4.99 0.89
CA SER A 28 7.91 5.75 1.62
C SER A 28 8.50 7.01 2.26
N THR A 29 7.72 8.09 2.28
CA THR A 29 8.02 9.26 3.10
C THR A 29 7.72 8.96 4.58
N ASN A 30 8.17 9.84 5.47
CA ASN A 30 7.89 9.75 6.91
C ASN A 30 7.29 11.07 7.42
N PRO A 31 6.66 11.09 8.61
CA PRO A 31 5.94 12.27 9.12
C PRO A 31 6.79 13.53 9.27
N LEU A 32 8.11 13.40 9.39
CA LEU A 32 9.02 14.54 9.53
C LEU A 32 9.33 15.19 8.17
N GLY A 33 8.99 14.55 7.05
CA GLY A 33 9.10 15.12 5.71
C GLY A 33 10.53 15.20 5.15
N TYR A 34 11.52 14.65 5.84
CA TYR A 34 12.91 14.56 5.37
C TYR A 34 13.45 13.14 5.55
N ASP A 35 14.46 12.77 4.75
CA ASP A 35 15.07 11.44 4.82
C ASP A 35 15.82 11.23 6.14
N THR A 36 15.56 10.09 6.77
CA THR A 36 16.28 9.64 7.96
C THR A 36 16.93 8.29 7.69
N PRO A 37 18.11 8.00 8.27
CA PRO A 37 18.77 6.70 8.14
C PRO A 37 18.05 5.58 8.91
N LEU A 38 16.96 5.89 9.62
CA LEU A 38 16.24 4.98 10.52
C LEU A 38 15.20 4.14 9.77
N LYS A 39 15.65 3.22 8.91
CA LYS A 39 14.76 2.27 8.22
C LYS A 39 14.64 0.96 9.01
N ILE A 40 13.41 0.47 9.15
CA ILE A 40 13.11 -0.85 9.72
C ILE A 40 12.59 -1.78 8.62
N PRO A 41 12.80 -3.11 8.73
CA PRO A 41 12.26 -4.05 7.75
C PRO A 41 10.73 -4.11 7.82
N PHE A 42 10.09 -4.30 6.67
CA PHE A 42 8.64 -4.42 6.56
C PHE A 42 8.10 -5.62 7.35
N TYR A 43 8.72 -6.79 7.18
CA TYR A 43 8.45 -7.98 7.98
C TYR A 43 9.44 -8.07 9.14
N PRO A 44 9.00 -8.34 10.39
CA PRO A 44 7.61 -8.56 10.83
C PRO A 44 6.87 -7.27 11.21
N ASN A 45 7.56 -6.14 11.30
CA ASN A 45 7.09 -4.94 12.01
C ASN A 45 5.84 -4.31 11.39
N LEU A 46 5.97 -3.76 10.17
CA LEU A 46 4.89 -3.06 9.49
C LEU A 46 3.76 -4.01 9.11
N LEU A 47 4.07 -5.25 8.71
CA LEU A 47 3.04 -6.26 8.42
C LEU A 47 2.13 -6.51 9.64
N THR A 48 2.68 -6.54 10.85
CA THR A 48 1.89 -6.75 12.07
C THR A 48 0.97 -5.56 12.35
N LEU A 49 1.44 -4.34 12.08
CA LEU A 49 0.62 -3.12 12.20
C LEU A 49 -0.50 -3.09 11.15
N ASP A 50 -0.23 -3.52 9.92
CA ASP A 50 -1.23 -3.62 8.85
C ASP A 50 -2.33 -4.63 9.20
N VAL A 51 -1.98 -5.82 9.70
CA VAL A 51 -2.97 -6.83 10.14
C VAL A 51 -3.83 -6.29 11.29
N LYS A 52 -3.22 -5.58 12.25
CA LYS A 52 -3.97 -4.94 13.33
C LYS A 52 -4.93 -3.87 12.80
N GLY A 53 -4.48 -3.05 11.85
CA GLY A 53 -5.31 -2.04 11.17
C GLY A 53 -6.48 -2.68 10.40
N PHE A 54 -6.20 -3.76 9.67
CA PHE A 54 -7.22 -4.53 8.95
C PHE A 54 -8.29 -5.09 9.88
N ASN A 55 -7.91 -5.62 11.04
CA ASN A 55 -8.87 -6.09 12.05
C ASN A 55 -9.77 -4.95 12.55
N TYR A 56 -9.24 -3.73 12.73
CA TYR A 56 -10.08 -2.60 13.12
C TYR A 56 -11.08 -2.20 12.04
N VAL A 57 -10.69 -2.25 10.76
CA VAL A 57 -11.61 -1.98 9.64
C VAL A 57 -12.72 -3.04 9.55
N LEU A 58 -12.42 -4.31 9.82
CA LEU A 58 -13.42 -5.39 9.78
C LEU A 58 -14.39 -5.39 10.96
N VAL A 59 -13.98 -4.88 12.12
CA VAL A 59 -14.83 -4.77 13.32
C VAL A 59 -15.77 -3.57 13.25
N LEU A 60 -15.45 -2.58 12.41
CA LEU A 60 -16.26 -1.41 12.10
C LEU A 60 -17.42 -1.77 11.16
#